data_AF-A0AAJ3QUI1-F1
#
_entry.id   AF-A0AAJ3QUI1-F1
#
_cell.length_a   1.000
_cell.length_b   1.000
_cell.length_c   1.000
_cell.angle_alpha   90.00
_cell.angle_beta   90.00
_cell.angle_gamma   90.00
#
_symmetry.space_group_name_H-M   'P 1'
#
loop_
_entity.id
_entity.type
_entity.pdbx_description
1 polymer ?
#
loop_
_entity_poly.entity_id
_entity_poly.type
_entity_poly.pdbx_seq_one_letter_code
_entity_poly.pdbx_strand_id
1 'polypeptide(L)'
;MITSSVFTYIAIATLLCLTPQECRSQQAAAPVKVTYAVVMGQNEPISAEVTCVPHVACDLVDYADPAVHLTITVYSALKGGGELSIDCWSDPCSFMNSRSRIDFFGRRVTTDLFLGQPDFGIMVPLVARKRPVIGEVLISF
;
A
#
# COMPACT_ATOMS: atom_id res chain seq x y z
N MET A 1 15.29 -47.16 50.35
CA MET A 1 14.40 -47.50 49.24
C MET A 1 14.04 -46.21 48.52
N ILE A 2 14.63 -46.04 47.34
CA ILE A 2 14.31 -45.00 46.34
C ILE A 2 12.98 -45.40 45.68
N THR A 3 12.34 -44.46 44.95
CA THR A 3 11.11 -44.57 44.14
C THR A 3 9.85 -44.13 44.91
N SER A 4 8.87 -43.40 44.36
CA SER A 4 8.63 -42.90 43.01
C SER A 4 7.38 -42.01 43.09
N SER A 5 7.54 -40.70 43.31
CA SER A 5 6.38 -39.78 43.31
C SER A 5 6.62 -38.45 42.60
N VAL A 6 7.85 -38.17 42.17
CA VAL A 6 8.21 -36.89 41.54
C VAL A 6 8.27 -37.00 40.01
N PHE A 7 8.39 -38.21 39.45
CA PHE A 7 8.52 -38.43 38.01
C PHE A 7 7.21 -38.31 37.23
N THR A 8 6.05 -38.38 37.88
CA THR A 8 4.74 -38.32 37.22
C THR A 8 4.33 -36.91 36.80
N TYR A 9 4.89 -35.86 37.41
CA TYR A 9 4.53 -34.47 37.05
C TYR A 9 5.33 -33.91 35.87
N ILE A 10 6.48 -34.51 35.52
CA ILE A 10 7.31 -34.04 34.40
C ILE A 10 6.74 -34.52 33.05
N ALA A 11 5.93 -35.58 33.04
CA ALA A 11 5.38 -36.16 31.81
C ALA A 11 4.18 -35.39 31.22
N ILE A 12 3.48 -34.57 32.01
CA ILE A 12 2.27 -33.85 31.55
C ILE A 12 2.62 -32.45 30.98
N ALA A 13 3.75 -31.86 31.42
CA ALA A 13 4.17 -30.54 30.96
C ALA A 13 4.76 -30.54 29.54
N THR A 14 5.27 -31.68 29.06
CA THR A 14 5.89 -31.79 27.72
C THR A 14 4.89 -31.99 26.59
N LEU A 15 3.64 -32.36 26.88
CA LEU A 15 2.60 -32.58 25.87
C LEU A 15 1.90 -31.29 25.39
N LEU A 16 2.06 -30.17 26.09
CA LEU A 16 1.48 -28.89 25.70
C LEU A 16 2.36 -28.07 24.73
N CYS A 17 3.58 -28.51 24.44
CA CYS A 17 4.48 -27.83 23.49
C CYS A 17 4.40 -28.38 22.05
N LEU A 18 3.49 -29.32 21.77
CA LEU A 18 3.30 -29.92 20.45
C LEU A 18 2.01 -29.46 19.78
N THR A 19 1.58 -28.21 20.00
CA THR A 19 0.71 -27.59 19.00
C THR A 19 1.57 -27.35 17.77
N PRO A 20 1.31 -28.01 16.62
CA PRO A 20 1.90 -27.56 15.39
C PRO A 20 1.42 -26.13 15.22
N GLN A 21 2.34 -25.17 15.40
CA GLN A 21 2.20 -23.88 14.76
C GLN A 21 2.11 -24.24 13.28
N GLU A 22 0.88 -24.29 12.76
CA GLU A 22 0.65 -24.20 11.33
C GLU A 22 1.25 -22.85 10.94
N CYS A 23 2.55 -22.87 10.62
CA CYS A 23 3.12 -21.94 9.68
C CYS A 23 2.31 -22.17 8.42
N ARG A 24 1.19 -21.45 8.32
CA ARG A 24 0.41 -21.30 7.13
C ARG A 24 1.41 -20.81 6.11
N SER A 25 1.92 -21.74 5.32
CA SER A 25 2.71 -21.45 4.13
C SER A 25 1.88 -20.42 3.38
N GLN A 26 2.28 -19.16 3.45
CA GLN A 26 1.81 -18.15 2.54
C GLN A 26 2.32 -18.66 1.21
N GLN A 27 1.47 -19.43 0.52
CA GLN A 27 1.65 -19.80 -0.87
C GLN A 27 2.08 -18.50 -1.55
N ALA A 28 3.35 -18.40 -1.92
CA ALA A 28 3.92 -17.16 -2.41
C ALA A 28 3.06 -16.74 -3.60
N ALA A 29 2.30 -15.65 -3.43
CA ALA A 29 1.38 -15.21 -4.46
C ALA A 29 2.23 -14.84 -5.68
N ALA A 30 1.81 -15.30 -6.85
CA ALA A 30 2.57 -15.08 -8.07
C ALA A 30 2.81 -13.57 -8.27
N PRO A 31 4.02 -13.16 -8.67
CA PRO A 31 4.31 -11.75 -8.93
C PRO A 31 3.38 -11.19 -10.01
N VAL A 32 3.00 -9.93 -9.86
CA VAL A 32 2.08 -9.21 -10.73
C VAL A 32 2.82 -8.09 -11.43
N LYS A 33 2.68 -8.01 -12.76
CA LYS A 33 3.22 -6.89 -13.54
C LYS A 33 2.26 -5.72 -13.44
N VAL A 34 2.77 -4.59 -12.95
CA VAL A 34 2.04 -3.34 -12.84
C VAL A 34 2.62 -2.35 -13.83
N THR A 35 1.82 -1.95 -14.80
CA THR A 35 2.14 -0.83 -15.71
C THR A 35 1.53 0.43 -15.13
N TYR A 36 2.30 1.50 -15.05
CA TYR A 36 1.82 2.79 -14.61
C TYR A 36 2.21 3.89 -15.59
N ALA A 37 1.43 4.98 -15.56
CA ALA A 37 1.79 6.24 -16.16
C ALA A 37 1.47 7.37 -15.17
N VAL A 38 2.40 8.29 -14.99
CA VAL A 38 2.27 9.45 -14.09
C VAL A 38 2.57 10.71 -14.88
N VAL A 39 1.73 11.72 -14.72
CA VAL A 39 1.96 13.06 -15.23
C VAL A 39 1.90 14.04 -14.07
N MET A 40 2.90 14.92 -13.97
CA MET A 40 2.97 15.97 -12.95
C MET A 40 2.97 17.34 -13.64
N GLY A 41 2.09 18.23 -13.22
CA GLY A 41 1.99 19.60 -13.72
C GLY A 41 1.73 19.68 -15.24
N GLN A 42 2.70 20.21 -15.98
CA GLN A 42 2.68 20.31 -17.45
C GLN A 42 3.82 19.52 -18.09
N ASN A 43 4.43 18.60 -17.35
CA ASN A 43 5.54 17.79 -17.82
C ASN A 43 5.04 16.67 -18.74
N GLU A 44 5.97 16.06 -19.48
CA GLU A 44 5.67 14.89 -20.30
C GLU A 44 5.28 13.69 -19.41
N PRO A 45 4.22 12.93 -19.74
CA PRO A 45 3.85 11.74 -18.98
C PRO A 45 4.95 10.68 -19.01
N ILE A 46 5.28 10.13 -17.85
CA ILE A 46 6.24 9.03 -17.73
C ILE A 46 5.48 7.74 -17.52
N SER A 47 5.85 6.68 -18.24
CA SER A 47 5.28 5.35 -18.08
C SER A 47 6.34 4.29 -17.90
N ALA A 48 6.10 3.33 -17.02
CA ALA A 48 6.97 2.16 -16.86
C ALA A 48 6.18 0.93 -16.38
N GLU A 49 6.89 -0.19 -16.31
CA GLU A 49 6.38 -1.46 -15.79
C GLU A 49 7.25 -1.91 -14.61
N VAL A 50 6.62 -2.32 -13.52
CA VAL A 50 7.27 -2.90 -12.34
C VAL A 50 6.62 -4.24 -12.00
N THR A 51 7.38 -5.14 -11.37
CA THR A 51 6.84 -6.42 -10.91
C THR A 51 6.67 -6.39 -9.40
N CYS A 52 5.43 -6.50 -8.93
CA CYS A 52 5.06 -6.39 -7.53
C CYS A 52 4.63 -7.73 -6.95
N VAL A 53 4.88 -7.95 -5.66
CA VAL A 53 4.36 -9.12 -4.93
C VAL A 53 3.00 -8.77 -4.33
N PRO A 54 1.95 -9.60 -4.50
CA PRO A 54 0.64 -9.34 -3.92
C PRO A 54 0.69 -9.17 -2.39
N HIS A 55 -0.16 -8.28 -1.87
CA HIS A 55 -0.22 -7.88 -0.45
C HIS A 55 1.05 -7.22 0.11
N VAL A 56 2.01 -6.87 -0.75
CA VAL A 56 3.20 -6.12 -0.37
C VAL A 56 3.18 -4.77 -1.09
N ALA A 57 3.50 -3.71 -0.35
CA ALA A 57 3.65 -2.38 -0.90
C ALA A 57 4.83 -2.35 -1.89
N CYS A 58 4.59 -1.83 -3.08
CA CYS A 58 5.51 -1.83 -4.21
C CYS A 58 5.66 -0.41 -4.74
N ASP A 59 6.89 0.07 -4.82
CA ASP A 59 7.14 1.45 -5.24
C ASP A 59 6.97 1.59 -6.75
N LEU A 60 6.25 2.64 -7.15
CA LEU A 60 6.02 2.99 -8.54
C LEU A 60 6.98 4.08 -9.03
N VAL A 61 7.72 4.78 -8.16
CA VAL A 61 8.43 6.01 -8.56
C VAL A 61 9.94 5.84 -8.53
N ASP A 62 10.59 6.31 -9.60
CA ASP A 62 11.97 6.83 -9.52
C ASP A 62 12.29 7.96 -10.52
N TYR A 63 11.34 8.45 -11.35
CA TYR A 63 11.70 9.33 -12.49
C TYR A 63 10.80 10.55 -12.81
N ALA A 64 9.55 10.64 -12.34
CA ALA A 64 8.62 11.71 -12.77
C ALA A 64 8.75 13.03 -12.00
N ASP A 65 8.88 12.93 -10.68
CA ASP A 65 9.16 14.06 -9.79
C ASP A 65 9.80 13.46 -8.52
N PRO A 66 11.05 13.84 -8.16
CA PRO A 66 11.67 13.32 -6.94
C PRO A 66 10.90 13.72 -5.67
N ALA A 67 10.02 14.71 -5.72
CA ALA A 67 9.24 15.16 -4.56
C ALA A 67 7.95 14.34 -4.32
N VAL A 68 7.56 13.43 -5.23
CA VAL A 68 6.33 12.64 -5.14
C VAL A 68 6.64 11.16 -5.18
N HIS A 69 6.31 10.44 -4.11
CA HIS A 69 6.46 9.00 -3.99
C HIS A 69 5.09 8.33 -4.11
N LEU A 70 4.97 7.36 -5.01
CA LEU A 70 3.75 6.56 -5.21
C LEU A 70 4.06 5.11 -4.92
N THR A 71 3.19 4.48 -4.14
CA THR A 71 3.32 3.08 -3.76
C THR A 71 1.99 2.38 -3.98
N ILE A 72 2.01 1.19 -4.57
CA ILE A 72 0.82 0.37 -4.80
C ILE A 72 0.89 -0.90 -3.96
N THR A 73 -0.25 -1.30 -3.40
CA THR A 73 -0.44 -2.64 -2.84
C THR A 73 -1.52 -3.35 -3.64
N VAL A 74 -1.17 -4.40 -4.37
CA VAL A 74 -2.15 -5.22 -5.12
C VAL A 74 -2.65 -6.33 -4.21
N TYR A 75 -3.96 -6.35 -3.91
CA TYR A 75 -4.55 -7.38 -3.04
C TYR A 75 -4.87 -8.67 -3.81
N SER A 76 -5.29 -8.56 -5.08
CA SER A 76 -5.61 -9.75 -5.86
C SER A 76 -5.44 -9.49 -7.35
N ALA A 77 -4.51 -10.21 -7.98
CA ALA A 77 -4.37 -10.20 -9.44
C ALA A 77 -5.63 -10.72 -10.15
N LEU A 78 -6.29 -11.72 -9.55
CA LEU A 78 -7.44 -12.40 -10.14
C LEU A 78 -8.70 -11.53 -10.08
N LYS A 79 -9.05 -11.04 -8.89
CA LYS A 79 -10.27 -10.24 -8.66
C LYS A 79 -10.08 -8.77 -9.03
N GLY A 80 -8.83 -8.32 -9.16
CA GLY A 80 -8.50 -6.91 -9.26
C GLY A 80 -8.70 -6.21 -7.91
N GLY A 81 -8.05 -5.07 -7.79
CA GLY A 81 -8.14 -4.19 -6.63
C GLY A 81 -6.88 -4.17 -5.78
N GLY A 82 -6.74 -3.06 -5.08
CA GLY A 82 -5.56 -2.71 -4.35
C GLY A 82 -5.72 -1.36 -3.67
N GLU A 83 -4.64 -0.91 -3.07
CA GLU A 83 -4.52 0.42 -2.48
C GLU A 83 -3.40 1.17 -3.21
N LEU A 84 -3.66 2.43 -3.50
CA LEU A 84 -2.66 3.38 -3.97
C LEU A 84 -2.38 4.39 -2.85
N SER A 85 -1.10 4.57 -2.53
CA SER A 85 -0.60 5.54 -1.57
C SER A 85 0.23 6.59 -2.29
N ILE A 86 0.13 7.83 -1.82
CA ILE A 86 0.97 8.95 -2.25
C ILE A 86 1.60 9.62 -1.03
N ASP A 87 2.89 9.87 -1.11
CA ASP A 87 3.65 10.61 -0.12
C ASP A 87 4.46 11.71 -0.83
N CYS A 88 4.42 12.94 -0.32
CA CYS A 88 5.13 14.07 -0.94
C CYS A 88 6.07 14.74 0.05
N TRP A 89 7.26 15.11 -0.42
CA TRP A 89 8.34 15.63 0.43
C TRP A 89 8.25 17.14 0.68
N SER A 90 7.80 17.92 -0.30
CA SER A 90 7.74 19.38 -0.21
C SER A 90 6.39 19.85 0.29
N ASP A 91 5.38 19.76 -0.57
CA ASP A 91 4.01 20.18 -0.30
C ASP A 91 3.16 18.95 0.03
N PRO A 92 2.22 19.05 0.99
CA PRO A 92 1.29 17.96 1.23
C PRO A 92 0.53 17.67 -0.06
N CYS A 93 0.25 16.39 -0.32
CA CYS A 93 -0.50 15.94 -1.47
C CYS A 93 -1.54 14.91 -1.04
N SER A 94 -2.58 14.75 -1.85
CA SER A 94 -3.67 13.85 -1.52
C SER A 94 -4.47 13.48 -2.77
N PHE A 95 -5.28 12.45 -2.64
CA PHE A 95 -6.31 12.12 -3.62
C PHE A 95 -7.57 12.98 -3.41
N MET A 96 -8.56 12.75 -4.27
CA MET A 96 -9.84 13.48 -4.25
C MET A 96 -10.57 13.42 -2.89
N ASN A 97 -10.37 12.37 -2.11
CA ASN A 97 -10.93 12.18 -0.77
C ASN A 97 -10.15 12.89 0.36
N SER A 98 -9.14 13.71 0.01
CA SER A 98 -8.24 14.39 0.94
C SER A 98 -7.39 13.45 1.79
N ARG A 99 -7.21 12.20 1.36
CA ARG A 99 -6.32 11.22 1.99
C ARG A 99 -5.10 10.99 1.13
N SER A 100 -4.02 10.54 1.74
CA SER A 100 -2.83 10.03 1.05
C SER A 100 -3.02 8.61 0.50
N ARG A 101 -4.19 7.98 0.72
CA ARG A 101 -4.50 6.62 0.29
C ARG A 101 -5.88 6.51 -0.32
N ILE A 102 -6.00 5.70 -1.36
CA ILE A 102 -7.27 5.28 -1.96
C ILE A 102 -7.26 3.78 -2.23
N ASP A 103 -8.36 3.12 -1.90
CA ASP A 103 -8.65 1.79 -2.41
C ASP A 103 -9.26 1.90 -3.80
N PHE A 104 -8.89 0.97 -4.67
CA PHE A 104 -9.48 0.83 -5.99
C PHE A 104 -9.93 -0.62 -6.22
N PHE A 105 -10.93 -0.77 -7.10
CA PHE A 105 -11.47 -2.05 -7.50
C PHE A 105 -11.23 -2.28 -8.99
N GLY A 106 -10.92 -3.51 -9.36
CA GLY A 106 -10.58 -3.87 -10.73
C GLY A 106 -9.09 -3.77 -11.05
N ARG A 107 -8.76 -3.92 -12.33
CA ARG A 107 -7.38 -4.04 -12.83
C ARG A 107 -6.77 -2.74 -13.31
N ARG A 108 -7.55 -1.66 -13.32
CA ARG A 108 -7.13 -0.35 -13.80
C ARG A 108 -7.69 0.73 -12.89
N VAL A 109 -6.86 1.71 -12.57
CA VAL A 109 -7.27 2.90 -11.82
C VAL A 109 -6.66 4.14 -12.46
N THR A 110 -7.48 5.20 -12.57
CA THR A 110 -7.07 6.54 -12.96
C THR A 110 -7.48 7.47 -11.84
N THR A 111 -6.55 8.26 -11.33
CA THR A 111 -6.87 9.22 -10.28
C THR A 111 -6.02 10.48 -10.38
N ASP A 112 -6.64 11.61 -10.07
CA ASP A 112 -5.98 12.89 -9.97
C ASP A 112 -5.24 13.00 -8.64
N LEU A 113 -4.05 13.60 -8.70
CA LEU A 113 -3.27 14.01 -7.55
C LEU A 113 -3.58 15.48 -7.27
N PHE A 114 -3.93 15.79 -6.04
CA PHE A 114 -4.27 17.13 -5.60
C PHE A 114 -3.22 17.65 -4.63
N LEU A 115 -2.99 18.96 -4.68
CA LEU A 115 -2.29 19.63 -3.59
C LEU A 115 -3.10 19.43 -2.30
N GLY A 116 -2.44 18.92 -1.28
CA GLY A 116 -2.95 18.72 0.05
C GLY A 116 -3.19 20.05 0.75
N GLN A 117 -3.98 20.00 1.81
CA GLN A 117 -4.19 21.16 2.67
C GLN A 117 -3.02 21.21 3.66
N PRO A 118 -2.32 22.34 3.84
CA PRO A 118 -1.30 22.46 4.87
C PRO A 118 -1.93 22.34 6.26
N ASP A 119 -1.28 21.59 7.17
CA ASP A 119 -1.75 21.27 8.52
C ASP A 119 -1.72 22.44 9.52
N PHE A 120 -1.55 23.69 9.05
CA PHE A 120 -1.49 24.86 9.92
C PHE A 120 -2.89 25.28 10.40
N GLY A 121 -3.42 24.52 11.36
CA GLY A 121 -4.65 24.84 12.10
C GLY A 121 -5.95 24.49 11.39
N ILE A 122 -7.08 24.65 12.11
CA ILE A 122 -8.41 24.46 11.56
C ILE A 122 -8.73 25.68 10.67
N MET A 123 -8.38 25.59 9.39
CA MET A 123 -8.78 26.57 8.39
C MET A 123 -10.17 26.22 7.85
N VAL A 124 -11.21 26.92 8.29
CA VAL A 124 -12.54 26.83 7.69
C VAL A 124 -12.60 27.80 6.51
N PRO A 125 -12.62 27.32 5.25
CA PRO A 125 -12.71 28.23 4.12
C PRO A 125 -14.09 28.90 4.10
N LEU A 126 -14.13 30.22 3.96
CA LEU A 126 -15.38 30.99 3.84
C LEU A 126 -16.09 30.74 2.49
N VAL A 127 -15.39 30.15 1.51
CA VAL A 127 -15.89 29.82 0.18
C VAL A 127 -15.32 28.47 -0.24
N ALA A 128 -16.16 27.60 -0.81
CA ALA A 128 -15.70 26.36 -1.43
C ALA A 128 -14.77 26.68 -2.62
N ARG A 129 -13.49 26.31 -2.52
CA ARG A 129 -12.52 26.43 -3.61
C ARG A 129 -12.21 25.05 -4.15
N LYS A 130 -12.12 24.93 -5.48
CA LYS A 130 -11.63 23.71 -6.12
C LYS A 130 -10.15 23.55 -5.77
N ARG A 131 -9.76 22.36 -5.30
CA ARG A 131 -8.36 22.05 -5.02
C ARG A 131 -7.57 21.96 -6.33
N PRO A 132 -6.35 22.52 -6.39
CA PRO A 132 -5.55 22.44 -7.60
C PRO A 132 -5.10 20.99 -7.82
N VAL A 133 -5.27 20.52 -9.05
CA VAL A 133 -4.73 19.25 -9.52
C VAL A 133 -3.26 19.49 -9.84
N ILE A 134 -2.39 18.66 -9.27
CA ILE A 134 -0.94 18.73 -9.45
C ILE A 134 -0.44 17.61 -10.36
N GLY A 135 -1.25 16.59 -10.62
CA GLY A 135 -0.89 15.49 -11.50
C GLY A 135 -2.02 14.49 -11.68
N GLU A 136 -1.77 13.47 -12.47
CA GLU A 136 -2.67 12.34 -12.68
C GLU A 136 -1.82 11.06 -12.72
N VAL A 137 -2.36 10.00 -12.14
CA VAL A 137 -1.76 8.68 -12.17
C VAL A 137 -2.73 7.67 -12.75
N LEU A 138 -2.21 6.88 -13.68
CA LEU A 138 -2.87 5.76 -14.31
C LEU A 138 -2.11 4.49 -13.97
N ILE A 139 -2.82 3.44 -13.57
CA ILE A 139 -2.25 2.15 -13.22
C ILE A 139 -3.06 1.05 -13.89
N SER A 140 -2.39 0.00 -14.35
CA SER A 140 -2.96 -1.20 -14.93
C SER A 140 -2.16 -2.45 -14.55
N PHE A 141 -2.81 -3.58 -14.27
CA PHE A 141 -2.17 -4.88 -14.02
C PHE A 141 -3.08 -6.09 -14.26
#